data_AF-A0A1J8PWW1-F1
#
_entry.id   AF-A0A1J8PWW1-F1
#
_cell.length_a   1.000
_cell.length_b   1.000
_cell.length_c   1.000
_cell.angle_alpha   90.00
_cell.angle_beta   90.00
_cell.angle_gamma   90.00
#
_symmetry.space_group_name_H-M   'P 1'
#
loop_
_entity.id
_entity.type
_entity.pdbx_description
1 polymer ?
#
loop_
_entity_poly.entity_id
_entity_poly.type
_entity_poly.pdbx_seq_one_letter_code
_entity_poly.pdbx_strand_id
1 'polypeptide(L)'
;MENGFGNGFLLPAGPLREPKKRLKNVDFVMQSTLKPMAFIHLKTQQKQPLDYFQGQTCHAVAGIGKPSKFFSTLTDLDIHLICHPFKDHHAFVAQDLNFKETHPILMTA
;
A
#
# COMPACT_ATOMS: atom_id res chain seq x y z
N MET A 1 3.34 8.66 -16.25
CA MET A 1 2.06 8.51 -15.52
C MET A 1 1.45 7.19 -15.94
N GLU A 2 1.32 6.24 -15.03
CA GLU A 2 0.67 4.94 -15.31
C GLU A 2 -0.81 5.24 -15.57
N ASN A 3 -1.28 5.10 -16.82
CA ASN A 3 -2.67 5.37 -17.17
C ASN A 3 -3.57 4.47 -16.32
N GLY A 4 -4.55 5.03 -15.60
CA GLY A 4 -5.46 4.30 -14.69
C GLY A 4 -6.31 3.19 -15.33
N PHE A 5 -6.08 2.89 -16.62
CA PHE A 5 -6.72 1.84 -17.40
C PHE A 5 -5.83 0.61 -17.63
N GLY A 6 -4.66 0.54 -17.00
CA GLY A 6 -3.71 -0.56 -17.21
C GLY A 6 -3.30 -0.69 -18.67
N ASN A 7 -3.40 -1.90 -19.23
CA ASN A 7 -3.07 -2.17 -20.63
C ASN A 7 -4.19 -1.82 -21.63
N GLY A 8 -5.34 -1.33 -21.17
CA GLY A 8 -6.43 -0.86 -22.03
C GLY A 8 -7.38 -1.92 -22.57
N PHE A 9 -7.18 -3.20 -22.26
CA PHE A 9 -8.06 -4.29 -22.69
C PHE A 9 -9.07 -4.68 -21.60
N LEU A 10 -10.20 -5.28 -22.03
CA LEU A 10 -11.18 -5.90 -21.13
C LEU A 10 -10.66 -7.22 -20.55
N LEU A 11 -11.25 -7.67 -19.44
CA LEU A 11 -11.02 -9.02 -18.91
C LEU A 11 -11.30 -10.09 -19.98
N PRO A 12 -10.49 -11.15 -20.10
CA PRO A 12 -9.29 -11.44 -19.30
C PRO A 12 -7.98 -10.84 -19.86
N ALA A 13 -8.00 -10.24 -21.06
CA ALA A 13 -6.80 -9.69 -21.71
C ALA A 13 -6.23 -8.44 -21.02
N GLY A 14 -7.03 -7.77 -20.18
CA GLY A 14 -6.63 -6.60 -19.41
C GLY A 14 -7.51 -6.37 -18.18
N PRO A 15 -7.19 -5.38 -17.34
CA PRO A 15 -7.86 -5.20 -16.05
C PRO A 15 -9.23 -4.50 -16.14
N LEU A 16 -9.64 -4.02 -17.33
CA LEU A 16 -10.90 -3.28 -17.47
C LEU A 16 -12.10 -4.23 -17.39
N ARG A 17 -13.09 -3.86 -16.57
CA ARG A 17 -14.38 -4.58 -16.51
C ARG A 17 -15.38 -4.09 -17.56
N GLU A 18 -15.27 -2.82 -17.95
CA GLU A 18 -16.11 -2.17 -18.96
C GLU A 18 -15.24 -1.34 -19.92
N PRO A 19 -15.69 -1.10 -21.17
CA PRO A 19 -14.93 -0.28 -22.11
C PRO A 19 -14.75 1.15 -21.61
N LYS A 20 -13.65 1.81 -21.96
CA LYS A 20 -13.41 3.24 -21.64
C LYS A 20 -14.56 4.16 -22.05
N LYS A 21 -15.33 3.78 -23.09
CA LYS A 21 -16.53 4.51 -23.54
C LYS A 21 -17.59 4.65 -22.45
N ARG A 22 -17.62 3.78 -21.44
CA ARG A 22 -18.53 3.86 -20.27
C ARG A 22 -18.44 5.19 -19.52
N LEU A 23 -17.25 5.82 -19.54
CA LEU A 23 -17.01 7.15 -18.94
C LEU A 23 -17.82 8.28 -19.57
N LYS A 24 -18.38 8.09 -20.76
CA LYS A 24 -19.26 9.09 -21.39
C LYS A 24 -20.66 9.14 -20.77
N ASN A 25 -21.02 8.13 -19.98
CA ASN A 25 -22.37 7.94 -19.45
C ASN A 25 -22.37 7.94 -17.90
N VAL A 26 -21.36 8.55 -17.27
CA VAL A 26 -21.31 8.72 -15.82
C VAL A 26 -21.46 10.20 -15.50
N ASP A 27 -22.10 10.51 -14.38
CA ASP A 27 -22.30 11.89 -13.94
C ASP A 27 -20.99 12.51 -13.43
N PHE A 28 -20.13 11.69 -12.81
CA PHE A 28 -18.85 12.13 -12.24
C PHE A 28 -17.73 11.13 -12.52
N VAL A 29 -16.52 11.67 -12.75
CA VAL A 29 -15.27 10.90 -12.81
C VAL A 29 -14.41 11.34 -11.64
N MET A 30 -14.08 10.41 -10.74
CA MET A 30 -13.19 10.68 -9.62
C MET A 30 -11.79 10.13 -9.91
N GLN A 31 -10.78 10.97 -9.70
CA GLN A 31 -9.38 10.57 -9.72
C GLN A 31 -8.82 10.75 -8.30
N SER A 32 -8.38 9.66 -7.69
CA SER A 32 -7.78 9.69 -6.36
C SER A 32 -6.26 9.53 -6.45
N THR A 33 -5.53 10.41 -5.79
CA THR A 33 -4.12 10.21 -5.46
C THR A 33 -4.03 10.01 -3.96
N LEU A 34 -3.41 8.91 -3.53
CA LEU A 34 -3.20 8.63 -2.12
C LEU A 34 -1.89 9.28 -1.66
N LYS A 35 -1.95 9.98 -0.53
CA LYS A 35 -0.78 10.47 0.19
C LYS A 35 -0.87 10.01 1.65
N PRO A 36 0.23 9.57 2.27
CA PRO A 36 0.22 9.23 3.69
C PRO A 36 -0.06 10.49 4.51
N MET A 37 -0.72 10.34 5.66
CA MET A 37 -1.05 11.45 6.55
C MET A 37 -0.44 11.30 7.95
N ALA A 38 -0.44 10.08 8.49
CA ALA A 38 0.10 9.77 9.80
C ALA A 38 0.36 8.26 9.91
N PHE A 39 1.23 7.86 10.83
CA PHE A 39 1.27 6.49 11.32
C PHE A 39 0.24 6.31 12.43
N ILE A 40 -0.44 5.18 12.43
CA ILE A 40 -1.45 4.85 13.44
C ILE A 40 -0.97 3.64 14.22
N HIS A 41 -0.79 3.78 15.52
CA HIS A 41 -0.45 2.65 16.38
C HIS A 41 -1.65 1.69 16.46
N LEU A 42 -1.47 0.45 16.02
CA LEU A 42 -2.56 -0.52 15.84
C LEU A 42 -3.45 -0.71 17.08
N LYS A 43 -2.84 -0.84 18.27
CA LYS A 43 -3.58 -1.07 19.54
C LYS A 43 -4.21 0.19 20.13
N THR A 44 -3.44 1.27 20.25
CA THR A 44 -3.85 2.48 20.99
C THR A 44 -4.55 3.51 20.11
N GLN A 45 -4.51 3.35 18.78
CA GLN A 45 -4.98 4.32 17.79
C GLN A 45 -4.27 5.68 17.87
N GLN A 46 -3.17 5.77 18.62
CA GLN A 46 -2.37 6.98 18.70
C GLN A 46 -1.76 7.30 17.34
N LYS A 47 -1.89 8.56 16.93
CA LYS A 47 -1.31 9.07 15.69
C LYS A 47 0.11 9.55 15.94
N GLN A 48 1.03 9.18 15.04
CA GLN A 48 2.37 9.73 14.98
C GLN A 48 2.58 10.46 13.64
N PRO A 49 3.37 11.55 13.63
CA PRO A 49 3.69 12.28 12.41
C PRO A 49 4.51 11.44 11.43
N LEU A 50 4.59 11.85 10.16
CA LEU A 50 5.24 11.08 9.09
C LEU A 50 6.77 10.99 9.22
N ASP A 51 7.38 11.88 10.00
CA ASP A 51 8.82 11.88 10.31
C ASP A 51 9.18 10.99 11.49
N TYR A 52 8.21 10.41 12.19
CA TYR A 52 8.43 9.64 13.42
C TYR A 52 9.40 8.46 13.25
N PHE A 53 9.44 7.84 12.07
CA PHE A 53 10.33 6.73 11.74
C PHE A 53 11.48 7.12 10.79
N GLN A 54 11.68 8.42 10.53
CA GLN A 54 12.71 8.89 9.60
C GLN A 54 14.11 8.41 10.03
N GLY A 55 14.88 7.90 9.07
CA GLY A 55 16.22 7.34 9.25
C GLY A 55 16.27 5.98 9.96
N GLN A 56 15.14 5.46 10.44
CA GLN A 56 15.09 4.20 11.17
C GLN A 56 14.94 3.00 10.23
N THR A 57 15.49 1.86 10.66
CA THR A 57 15.21 0.56 10.03
C THR A 57 13.90 0.01 10.56
N CYS A 58 12.97 -0.29 9.65
CA CYS A 58 11.64 -0.83 9.96
C CYS A 58 11.36 -2.07 9.10
N HIS A 59 10.62 -3.03 9.66
CA HIS A 59 9.99 -4.09 8.87
C HIS A 59 8.73 -3.55 8.22
N ALA A 60 8.63 -3.66 6.89
CA ALA A 60 7.46 -3.24 6.13
C ALA A 60 6.68 -4.48 5.66
N VAL A 61 5.47 -4.67 6.18
CA VAL A 61 4.64 -5.86 5.94
C VAL A 61 3.42 -5.48 5.10
N ALA A 62 3.18 -6.20 4.00
CA ALA A 62 2.07 -5.88 3.09
C ALA A 62 1.39 -7.12 2.52
N GLY A 63 0.07 -7.20 2.69
CA GLY A 63 -0.80 -8.26 2.15
C GLY A 63 -1.86 -7.70 1.19
N ILE A 64 -1.45 -6.82 0.26
CA ILE A 64 -2.33 -6.08 -0.66
C ILE A 64 -1.96 -6.34 -2.14
N GLY A 65 -2.86 -6.04 -3.07
CA GLY A 65 -2.67 -6.34 -4.50
C GLY A 65 -1.48 -5.67 -5.21
N LYS A 66 -0.92 -4.56 -4.71
CA LYS A 66 0.31 -3.93 -5.25
C LYS A 66 1.22 -3.45 -4.10
N PRO A 67 1.94 -4.35 -3.39
CA PRO A 67 2.76 -4.02 -2.21
C PRO A 67 3.84 -2.97 -2.49
N SER A 68 4.39 -2.95 -3.71
CA SER A 68 5.43 -2.00 -4.10
C SER A 68 5.03 -0.54 -3.89
N LYS A 69 3.75 -0.18 -4.05
CA LYS A 69 3.27 1.19 -3.78
C LYS A 69 3.42 1.58 -2.32
N PHE A 70 3.13 0.66 -1.40
CA PHE A 70 3.28 0.88 0.03
C PHE A 70 4.76 1.04 0.40
N PHE A 71 5.63 0.16 -0.10
CA PHE A 71 7.07 0.24 0.18
C PHE A 71 7.69 1.53 -0.37
N SER A 72 7.38 1.91 -1.62
CA SER A 72 7.86 3.19 -2.17
C SER A 72 7.40 4.38 -1.33
N THR A 73 6.14 4.36 -0.85
CA THR A 73 5.63 5.44 0.04
C THR A 73 6.46 5.57 1.32
N LEU A 74 6.88 4.46 1.92
CA LEU A 74 7.71 4.49 3.14
C LEU A 74 9.16 4.86 2.85
N THR A 75 9.74 4.42 1.73
CA THR A 75 11.08 4.84 1.31
C THR A 75 11.13 6.33 1.00
N ASP A 76 10.08 6.90 0.40
CA ASP A 76 9.96 8.34 0.15
C ASP A 76 9.87 9.18 1.45
N LEU A 77 9.54 8.54 2.58
CA LEU A 77 9.59 9.11 3.93
C LEU A 77 10.95 8.90 4.61
N ASP A 78 11.98 8.48 3.87
CA ASP A 78 13.35 8.28 4.35
C ASP A 78 13.44 7.20 5.45
N ILE A 79 12.67 6.12 5.29
CA ILE A 79 12.67 4.94 6.17
C ILE A 79 13.44 3.79 5.50
N HIS A 80 14.38 3.17 6.23
CA HIS A 80 15.10 2.00 5.74
C HIS A 80 14.23 0.75 5.91
N LEU A 81 13.89 0.07 4.82
CA LEU A 81 12.89 -1.01 4.85
C LEU A 81 13.50 -2.39 4.75
N ILE A 82 13.04 -3.28 5.63
CA ILE A 82 13.10 -4.73 5.44
C ILE A 82 11.72 -5.17 4.95
N CYS A 83 11.59 -5.42 3.64
CA CYS A 83 10.29 -5.65 3.00
C CYS A 83 9.82 -7.11 3.13
N HIS A 84 8.56 -7.29 3.53
CA HIS A 84 7.89 -8.58 3.67
C HIS A 84 6.57 -8.56 2.88
N PRO A 85 6.59 -8.90 1.58
CA PRO A 85 5.37 -9.01 0.79
C PRO A 85 4.67 -10.35 1.03
N PHE A 86 3.36 -10.31 1.22
CA PHE A 86 2.47 -11.45 1.33
C PHE A 86 1.45 -11.44 0.17
N LYS A 87 0.72 -12.55 0.02
CA LYS A 87 -0.38 -12.61 -0.95
C LYS A 87 -1.45 -11.56 -0.62
N ASP A 88 -2.15 -11.09 -1.64
CA ASP A 88 -3.28 -10.19 -1.46
C ASP A 88 -4.33 -10.85 -0.54
N HIS A 89 -4.86 -10.08 0.41
CA HIS A 89 -5.78 -10.56 1.46
C HIS A 89 -5.20 -11.66 2.37
N HIS A 90 -3.88 -11.70 2.57
CA HIS A 90 -3.24 -12.66 3.49
C HIS A 90 -3.76 -12.49 4.93
N ALA A 91 -4.21 -13.59 5.53
CA ALA A 91 -4.64 -13.62 6.93
C ALA A 91 -3.42 -13.77 7.85
N PHE A 92 -2.93 -12.63 8.36
CA PHE A 92 -1.74 -12.61 9.22
C PHE A 92 -1.91 -13.44 10.49
N VAL A 93 -0.89 -14.23 10.79
CA VAL A 93 -0.74 -14.93 12.08
C VAL A 93 0.48 -14.40 12.83
N ALA A 94 0.54 -14.64 14.15
CA ALA A 94 1.64 -14.13 14.99
C ALA A 94 3.03 -14.54 14.49
N GLN A 95 3.15 -15.74 13.91
CA GLN A 95 4.41 -16.25 13.38
C GLN A 95 4.91 -15.46 12.16
N ASP A 96 4.01 -14.83 11.39
CA ASP A 96 4.38 -14.01 10.22
C ASP A 96 5.10 -12.71 10.62
N LEU A 97 4.94 -12.29 11.88
CA LEU A 97 5.47 -11.03 12.42
C LEU A 97 6.61 -11.25 13.42
N ASN A 98 7.06 -12.49 13.59
CA ASN A 98 8.11 -12.86 14.52
C ASN A 98 9.49 -12.77 13.83
N PHE A 99 10.02 -11.55 13.73
CA PHE A 99 11.32 -11.27 13.11
C PHE A 99 12.47 -11.41 14.12
N LYS A 100 13.67 -11.72 13.63
CA LYS A 100 14.86 -11.93 14.48
C LYS A 100 15.39 -10.62 15.08
N GLU A 101 15.36 -9.55 14.29
CA GLU A 101 15.78 -8.22 14.70
C GLU A 101 14.61 -7.45 15.34
N THR A 102 14.89 -6.72 16.42
CA THR A 102 13.87 -5.87 17.07
C THR A 102 13.80 -4.51 16.40
N HIS A 103 13.17 -4.45 15.23
CA HIS A 103 12.81 -3.22 14.52
C HIS A 103 11.29 -2.98 14.55
N PRO A 104 10.82 -1.72 14.45
CA PRO A 104 9.41 -1.41 14.33
C PRO A 104 8.77 -2.11 13.12
N ILE A 105 7.52 -2.54 13.27
CA ILE A 105 6.73 -3.14 12.18
C ILE A 105 5.73 -2.11 11.67
N LEU A 106 5.84 -1.77 10.40
CA LEU A 106 4.91 -0.93 9.66
C LEU A 106 4.10 -1.83 8.72
N MET A 107 2.78 -1.75 8.75
CA MET A 107 1.93 -2.63 7.95
C MET A 107 0.75 -1.91 7.33
N THR A 108 0.22 -2.49 6.25
CA THR A 108 -1.10 -2.11 5.72
C THR A 108 -2.17 -2.76 6.60
N ALA A 109 -3.02 -1.94 7.22
CA ALA A 109 -4.19 -2.36 8.00
C ALA A 109 -5.45 -2.45 7.11
#